data_AF-A0A645AWY9-F1
#
_entry.id   AF-A0A645AWY9-F1
#
_cell.length_a   1.000
_cell.length_b   1.000
_cell.length_c   1.000
_cell.angle_alpha   90.00
_cell.angle_beta   90.00
_cell.angle_gamma   90.00
#
_symmetry.space_group_name_H-M   'P 1'
#
loop_
_entity.id
_entity.type
_entity.pdbx_description
1 polymer ?
#
loop_
_entity_poly.entity_id
_entity_poly.type
_entity_poly.pdbx_seq_one_letter_code
_entity_poly.pdbx_strand_id
1 'polypeptide(L)'
;MMCWLTGQLLANPVAGMLERIDKGASKKFSIEIKSIGNQDYFELDQKGNRVVVRANNYVSAASGVNWYLKYYAGVHLSWNGMTAKLPDVLPQVTKKERHQTTLKLRYNFNYCTFSYSMAFWDWKRWEQEIDWMALHGINLPLAVVGEECVWFNMLKKLGYSKEEINKFISGPAFMAWWEMNNLEGWGGPNPDSWYEQQTALQKKILKRMREYGIEPVFPGYSGMVPHDAKEKLGLNVTEPELWNGYLRPAF
;
A
#
# COMPACT_ATOMS: atom_id res chain seq x y z
N MET A 1 31.27 -13.10 27.96
CA MET A 1 30.91 -11.99 27.05
C MET A 1 29.48 -12.23 26.58
N MET A 2 28.51 -11.61 27.25
CA MET A 2 27.08 -11.85 27.04
C MET A 2 26.63 -10.91 25.92
N CYS A 3 26.34 -11.46 24.74
CA CYS A 3 25.77 -10.70 23.63
C CYS A 3 24.30 -10.39 23.95
N TRP A 4 24.03 -9.15 24.34
CA TRP A 4 22.68 -8.62 24.37
C TRP A 4 22.23 -8.40 22.92
N LEU A 5 21.50 -9.37 22.37
CA LEU A 5 20.62 -9.11 21.25
C LEU A 5 19.52 -8.17 21.76
N THR A 6 19.72 -6.87 21.61
CA THR A 6 18.63 -5.91 21.66
C THR A 6 17.74 -6.20 20.47
N GLY A 7 16.80 -7.14 20.63
CA GLY A 7 15.65 -7.22 19.76
C GLY A 7 15.01 -5.85 19.77
N GLN A 8 15.03 -5.15 18.64
CA GLN A 8 14.04 -4.13 18.40
C GLN A 8 12.70 -4.84 18.60
N LEU A 9 12.04 -4.60 19.73
CA LEU A 9 10.60 -4.84 19.81
C LEU A 9 10.05 -4.12 18.60
N LEU A 10 9.65 -4.88 17.57
CA LEU A 10 8.95 -4.32 16.43
C LEU A 10 7.78 -3.56 17.03
N ALA A 11 7.83 -2.24 16.96
CA ALA A 11 6.78 -1.39 17.47
C ALA A 11 5.48 -1.88 16.85
N ASN A 12 4.52 -2.27 17.69
CA ASN A 12 3.24 -2.79 17.25
C ASN A 12 2.58 -1.75 16.30
N PRO A 13 2.44 -2.02 15.00
CA PRO A 13 1.92 -1.03 14.05
C PRO A 13 0.46 -0.65 14.38
N VAL A 14 -0.31 -1.57 14.97
CA VAL A 14 -1.68 -1.34 15.42
C VAL A 14 -1.72 -0.35 16.58
N ALA A 15 -0.71 -0.33 17.46
CA ALA A 15 -0.62 0.70 18.49
C ALA A 15 -0.40 2.09 17.88
N GLY A 16 0.46 2.20 16.87
CA GLY A 16 0.65 3.44 16.12
C GLY A 16 -0.62 3.90 15.39
N MET A 17 -1.35 2.97 14.79
CA MET A 17 -2.66 3.24 14.16
C MET A 17 -3.68 3.76 15.17
N LEU A 18 -3.78 3.13 16.34
CA LEU A 18 -4.68 3.57 17.40
C LEU A 18 -4.36 5.00 17.84
N GLU A 19 -3.09 5.37 17.99
CA GLU A 19 -2.69 6.75 18.31
C GLU A 19 -3.04 7.76 17.20
N ARG A 20 -3.11 7.32 15.93
CA ARG A 20 -3.56 8.14 14.81
C ARG A 20 -5.09 8.26 14.75
N ILE A 21 -5.83 7.25 15.20
CA ILE A 21 -7.30 7.29 15.30
C ILE A 21 -7.74 8.23 16.43
N ASP A 22 -7.18 8.03 17.63
CA ASP A 22 -7.42 8.84 18.82
C ASP A 22 -6.21 8.80 19.76
N LYS A 23 -5.69 9.96 20.13
CA LYS A 23 -4.44 10.05 20.91
C LYS A 23 -4.65 9.42 22.29
N GLY A 24 -3.81 8.44 22.63
CA GLY A 24 -3.89 7.65 23.86
C GLY A 24 -4.73 6.37 23.73
N ALA A 25 -5.37 6.12 22.59
CA ALA A 25 -6.17 4.92 22.39
C ALA A 25 -5.36 3.64 22.53
N SER A 26 -4.06 3.63 22.21
CA SER A 26 -3.23 2.43 22.35
C SER A 26 -3.21 1.86 23.77
N LYS A 27 -3.45 2.70 24.79
CA LYS A 27 -3.53 2.29 26.21
C LYS A 27 -4.83 1.56 26.55
N LYS A 28 -5.89 1.79 25.76
CA LYS A 28 -7.23 1.20 25.94
C LYS A 28 -7.36 -0.20 25.32
N PHE A 29 -6.41 -0.59 24.47
CA PHE A 29 -6.38 -1.90 23.81
C PHE A 29 -5.18 -2.74 24.24
N SER A 30 -5.31 -4.07 24.25
CA SER A 30 -4.21 -5.04 24.40
C SER A 30 -4.15 -5.89 23.13
N ILE A 31 -3.11 -5.70 22.33
CA ILE A 31 -2.93 -6.43 21.07
C ILE A 31 -2.04 -7.63 21.31
N GLU A 32 -2.52 -8.83 20.99
CA GLU A 32 -1.80 -10.09 21.20
C GLU A 32 -1.70 -10.87 19.89
N ILE A 33 -0.50 -11.02 19.34
CA ILE A 33 -0.29 -11.85 18.16
C ILE A 33 -0.05 -13.31 18.56
N LYS A 34 -0.87 -14.21 18.03
CA LYS A 34 -0.84 -15.66 18.22
C LYS A 34 -0.93 -16.32 16.84
N SER A 35 0.24 -16.54 16.23
CA SER A 35 0.34 -17.14 14.89
C SER A 35 0.03 -18.65 14.93
N ILE A 36 -1.23 -19.00 15.14
CA ILE A 36 -1.75 -20.37 15.25
C ILE A 36 -2.79 -20.60 14.16
N GLY A 37 -2.71 -21.74 13.48
CA GLY A 37 -3.63 -22.14 12.43
C GLY A 37 -3.32 -21.53 11.07
N ASN A 38 -4.09 -21.94 10.06
CA ASN A 38 -3.84 -21.62 8.65
C ASN A 38 -4.81 -20.58 8.07
N GLN A 39 -5.68 -20.01 8.90
CA GLN A 39 -6.69 -19.03 8.52
C GLN A 39 -6.47 -17.73 9.29
N ASP A 40 -6.68 -16.60 8.61
CA ASP A 40 -6.66 -15.30 9.25
C ASP A 40 -7.83 -15.18 10.22
N TYR A 41 -7.53 -14.74 11.45
CA TYR A 41 -8.51 -14.60 12.50
C TYR A 41 -8.19 -13.45 13.46
N PHE A 42 -9.25 -12.93 14.07
CA PHE A 42 -9.14 -12.17 15.30
C PHE A 42 -10.16 -12.65 16.34
N GLU A 43 -9.85 -12.40 17.61
CA GLU A 43 -10.70 -12.63 18.76
C GLU A 43 -10.78 -11.35 19.58
N LEU A 44 -11.99 -10.99 20.02
CA LEU A 44 -12.19 -9.94 21.00
C LEU A 44 -12.49 -10.54 22.37
N ASP A 45 -11.90 -9.94 23.39
CA ASP A 45 -12.03 -10.36 24.79
C ASP A 45 -11.77 -9.14 25.70
N GLN A 46 -11.87 -9.32 27.01
CA GLN A 46 -11.72 -8.24 27.99
C GLN A 46 -10.62 -8.59 29.01
N LYS A 47 -9.78 -7.60 29.37
CA LYS A 47 -8.82 -7.72 30.47
C LYS A 47 -8.82 -6.44 31.31
N GLY A 48 -9.51 -6.48 32.45
CA GLY A 48 -9.76 -5.29 33.26
C GLY A 48 -10.49 -4.24 32.42
N ASN A 49 -9.91 -3.04 32.29
CA ASN A 49 -10.48 -1.94 31.48
C ASN A 49 -9.98 -1.92 30.02
N ARG A 50 -9.20 -2.91 29.59
CA ARG A 50 -8.65 -2.97 28.22
C ARG A 50 -9.39 -3.99 27.37
N VAL A 51 -9.73 -3.58 26.16
CA VAL A 51 -10.20 -4.49 25.10
C VAL A 51 -9.01 -5.30 24.62
N VAL A 52 -9.10 -6.63 24.68
CA VAL A 52 -8.07 -7.52 24.16
C VAL A 52 -8.43 -7.89 22.72
N VAL A 53 -7.51 -7.65 21.80
CA VAL A 53 -7.60 -8.11 20.41
C VAL A 53 -6.50 -9.14 20.20
N ARG A 54 -6.87 -10.42 20.04
CA ARG A 54 -5.92 -11.49 19.71
C ARG A 54 -6.05 -11.86 18.26
N ALA A 55 -4.94 -12.01 17.55
CA ALA A 55 -4.99 -12.31 16.11
C ALA A 55 -3.75 -13.06 15.64
N ASN A 56 -3.82 -13.70 14.46
CA ASN A 56 -2.66 -14.40 13.91
C ASN A 56 -1.62 -13.47 13.26
N ASN A 57 -2.01 -12.26 12.84
CA ASN A 57 -1.13 -11.24 12.28
C ASN A 57 -1.67 -9.82 12.55
N TYR A 58 -0.93 -8.77 12.17
CA TYR A 58 -1.32 -7.39 12.46
C TYR A 58 -2.46 -6.85 11.61
N VAL A 59 -2.65 -7.35 10.38
CA VAL A 59 -3.83 -7.01 9.54
C VAL A 59 -5.11 -7.55 10.20
N SER A 60 -5.09 -8.79 10.67
CA SER A 60 -6.19 -9.39 11.43
C SER A 60 -6.44 -8.65 12.74
N ALA A 61 -5.39 -8.25 13.46
CA ALA A 61 -5.54 -7.44 14.68
C ALA A 61 -6.18 -6.06 14.39
N ALA A 62 -5.75 -5.38 13.33
CA ALA A 62 -6.36 -4.12 12.90
C ALA A 62 -7.83 -4.31 12.49
N SER A 63 -8.15 -5.41 11.80
CA SER A 63 -9.54 -5.78 11.47
C SER A 63 -10.39 -6.00 12.72
N GLY A 64 -9.82 -6.62 13.76
CA GLY A 64 -10.49 -6.79 15.06
C GLY A 64 -10.71 -5.46 15.79
N VAL A 65 -9.76 -4.53 15.72
CA VAL A 65 -9.98 -3.15 16.20
C VAL A 65 -11.12 -2.49 15.44
N ASN A 66 -11.14 -2.57 14.10
CA ASN A 66 -12.22 -1.99 13.30
C ASN A 66 -13.59 -2.59 13.65
N TRP A 67 -13.65 -3.91 13.82
CA TRP A 67 -14.85 -4.62 14.25
C TRP A 67 -15.34 -4.13 15.61
N TYR A 68 -14.45 -4.05 16.59
CA TYR A 68 -14.76 -3.53 17.91
C TYR A 68 -15.32 -2.10 17.83
N LEU A 69 -14.61 -1.21 17.12
CA LEU A 69 -15.01 0.18 16.97
C LEU A 69 -16.43 0.29 16.39
N LYS A 70 -16.72 -0.49 15.35
CA LYS A 70 -18.02 -0.49 14.68
C LYS A 70 -19.14 -1.04 15.55
N TYR A 71 -18.95 -2.22 16.14
CA TYR A 71 -20.05 -3.00 16.75
C TYR A 71 -20.19 -2.80 18.26
N TYR A 72 -19.13 -2.39 18.97
CA TYR A 72 -19.18 -2.12 20.41
C TYR A 72 -19.16 -0.62 20.71
N ALA A 73 -18.31 0.15 20.02
CA ALA A 73 -18.14 1.58 20.29
C ALA A 73 -19.02 2.51 19.43
N GLY A 74 -19.73 1.98 18.43
CA GLY A 74 -20.56 2.79 17.53
C GLY A 74 -19.76 3.78 16.67
N VAL A 75 -18.47 3.50 16.45
CA VAL A 75 -17.54 4.34 15.69
C VAL A 75 -17.41 3.82 14.26
N HIS A 76 -17.59 4.70 13.29
CA HIS A 76 -17.37 4.41 11.88
C HIS A 76 -16.15 5.17 11.36
N LEU A 77 -15.12 4.44 10.93
CA LEU A 77 -13.99 4.99 10.20
C LEU A 77 -14.24 4.85 8.70
N SER A 78 -14.02 5.91 7.95
CA SER A 78 -14.24 5.97 6.51
C SER A 78 -13.06 6.60 5.80
N TRP A 79 -13.06 6.53 4.47
CA TRP A 79 -11.99 7.11 3.66
C TRP A 79 -11.80 8.62 3.90
N ASN A 80 -12.89 9.32 4.21
CA ASN A 80 -12.91 10.76 4.51
C ASN A 80 -12.83 11.08 6.01
N GLY A 81 -12.66 10.07 6.87
CA GLY A 81 -12.68 10.22 8.32
C GLY A 81 -12.03 9.04 9.01
N MET A 82 -10.70 9.13 9.20
CA MET A 82 -9.86 8.10 9.81
C MET A 82 -9.59 8.33 11.31
N THR A 83 -10.26 9.32 11.91
CA THR A 83 -10.14 9.68 13.33
C THR A 83 -11.47 9.57 14.04
N ALA A 84 -11.45 9.29 15.34
CA ALA A 84 -12.63 9.30 16.18
C ALA A 84 -12.27 9.80 17.59
N LYS A 85 -13.26 10.24 18.37
CA LYS A 85 -13.07 10.52 19.80
C LYS A 85 -13.60 9.33 20.59
N LEU A 86 -12.72 8.55 21.21
CA LEU A 86 -13.13 7.38 21.98
C LEU A 86 -13.47 7.78 23.42
N PRO A 87 -14.50 7.16 24.04
CA PRO A 87 -14.82 7.42 25.44
C PRO A 87 -13.66 7.02 26.35
N ASP A 88 -13.55 7.64 27.52
CA ASP A 88 -12.48 7.35 28.50
C ASP A 88 -12.48 5.88 28.92
N VAL A 89 -13.68 5.32 29.09
CA VAL A 89 -13.94 3.90 29.30
C VAL A 89 -14.61 3.33 28.05
N LEU A 90 -13.95 2.36 27.42
CA LEU A 90 -14.46 1.65 26.26
C LEU A 90 -15.59 0.68 26.64
N PRO A 91 -16.66 0.54 25.82
CA PRO A 91 -17.69 -0.48 26.01
C PRO A 91 -17.08 -1.89 26.17
N GLN A 92 -17.47 -2.62 27.21
CA GLN A 92 -16.82 -3.89 27.53
C GLN A 92 -17.21 -5.01 26.55
N VAL A 93 -16.25 -5.87 26.23
CA VAL A 93 -16.50 -7.14 25.55
C VAL A 93 -16.92 -8.18 26.60
N THR A 94 -18.22 -8.41 26.75
CA THR A 94 -18.77 -9.29 27.81
C THR A 94 -18.68 -10.77 27.48
N LYS A 95 -18.62 -11.11 26.19
CA LYS A 95 -18.48 -12.47 25.70
C LYS A 95 -17.35 -12.50 24.67
N LYS A 96 -16.43 -13.45 24.85
CA LYS A 96 -15.38 -13.71 23.87
C LYS A 96 -16.01 -14.03 22.50
N GLU A 97 -15.59 -13.31 21.48
CA GLU A 97 -15.98 -13.54 20.09
C GLU A 97 -14.76 -13.82 19.23
N ARG A 98 -14.96 -14.64 18.19
CA ARG A 98 -13.93 -15.00 17.22
C ARG A 98 -14.48 -14.84 15.81
N HIS A 99 -13.70 -14.20 14.95
CA HIS A 99 -13.99 -14.04 13.54
C HIS A 99 -12.83 -14.59 12.71
N GLN A 100 -13.17 -15.27 11.62
CA GLN A 100 -12.21 -15.92 10.74
C GLN A 100 -12.60 -15.67 9.29
N THR A 101 -11.61 -15.77 8.40
CA THR A 101 -11.84 -15.77 6.96
C THR A 101 -11.13 -16.94 6.30
N THR A 102 -11.78 -17.53 5.30
CA THR A 102 -11.19 -18.53 4.41
C THR A 102 -10.42 -17.88 3.26
N LEU A 103 -10.56 -16.57 3.06
CA LEU A 103 -9.87 -15.81 2.03
C LEU A 103 -8.40 -15.59 2.40
N LYS A 104 -7.52 -16.30 1.71
CA LYS A 104 -6.07 -16.16 1.86
C LYS A 104 -5.58 -14.77 1.44
N LEU A 105 -6.18 -14.22 0.39
CA LEU A 105 -5.78 -12.95 -0.23
C LEU A 105 -6.98 -12.02 -0.27
N ARG A 106 -6.79 -10.79 0.19
CA ARG A 106 -7.75 -9.68 0.06
C ARG A 106 -7.01 -8.56 -0.64
N TYR A 107 -7.24 -8.51 -1.94
CA TYR A 107 -6.55 -7.65 -2.88
C TYR A 107 -7.12 -6.23 -2.87
N ASN A 108 -6.27 -5.24 -3.16
CA ASN A 108 -6.70 -3.85 -3.30
C ASN A 108 -6.00 -3.15 -4.49
N PHE A 109 -6.72 -2.17 -5.04
CA PHE A 109 -6.37 -1.25 -6.12
C PHE A 109 -6.44 -1.78 -7.55
N ASN A 110 -6.75 -0.86 -8.47
CA ASN A 110 -6.54 -1.01 -9.90
C ASN A 110 -5.40 -0.06 -10.30
N TYR A 111 -4.68 -0.31 -11.41
CA TYR A 111 -3.73 0.66 -11.98
C TYR A 111 -4.36 2.05 -12.10
N CYS A 112 -5.59 2.12 -12.62
CA CYS A 112 -6.35 3.35 -12.75
C CYS A 112 -6.50 4.14 -11.44
N THR A 113 -6.54 3.48 -10.28
CA THR A 113 -6.62 4.15 -8.98
C THR A 113 -5.40 5.03 -8.73
N PHE A 114 -4.22 4.64 -9.23
CA PHE A 114 -2.98 5.41 -9.08
C PHE A 114 -3.01 6.72 -9.86
N SER A 115 -3.74 6.78 -10.96
CA SER A 115 -3.92 8.03 -11.72
C SER A 115 -5.13 8.84 -11.27
N TYR A 116 -6.28 8.22 -11.07
CA TYR A 116 -7.52 8.95 -10.76
C TYR A 116 -7.63 9.41 -9.32
N SER A 117 -7.03 8.69 -8.37
CA SER A 117 -7.14 8.99 -6.95
C SER A 117 -5.80 9.39 -6.32
N MET A 118 -4.71 8.72 -6.70
CA MET A 118 -3.47 8.75 -5.92
C MET A 118 -2.31 9.52 -6.56
N ALA A 119 -2.49 10.08 -7.76
CA ALA A 119 -1.41 10.66 -8.56
C ALA A 119 -0.59 11.72 -7.81
N PHE A 120 -1.22 12.40 -6.84
CA PHE A 120 -0.61 13.49 -6.08
C PHE A 120 -0.60 13.23 -4.56
N TRP A 121 -0.74 11.97 -4.13
CA TRP A 121 -0.70 11.64 -2.72
C TRP A 121 0.72 11.77 -2.14
N ASP A 122 0.79 12.42 -0.99
CA ASP A 122 2.00 12.45 -0.17
C ASP A 122 2.06 11.26 0.80
N TRP A 123 3.13 11.22 1.60
CA TRP A 123 3.28 10.19 2.63
C TRP A 123 2.14 10.22 3.66
N LYS A 124 1.67 11.40 4.08
CA LYS A 124 0.63 11.51 5.09
C LYS A 124 -0.66 10.84 4.62
N ARG A 125 -1.00 11.00 3.34
CA ARG A 125 -2.18 10.37 2.76
C ARG A 125 -2.01 8.87 2.55
N TRP A 126 -0.83 8.42 2.12
CA TRP A 126 -0.48 7.01 2.02
C TRP A 126 -0.50 6.30 3.38
N GLU A 127 -0.03 6.97 4.44
CA GLU A 127 -0.07 6.43 5.79
C GLU A 127 -1.50 6.10 6.23
N GLN A 128 -2.44 7.03 5.98
CA GLN A 128 -3.86 6.82 6.24
C GLN A 128 -4.43 5.68 5.40
N GLU A 129 -4.03 5.57 4.13
CA GLU A 129 -4.48 4.49 3.26
C GLU A 129 -4.04 3.12 3.77
N ILE A 130 -2.80 2.98 4.24
CA ILE A 130 -2.29 1.71 4.73
C ILE A 130 -2.96 1.30 6.03
N ASP A 131 -3.27 2.26 6.91
CA ASP A 131 -4.10 2.00 8.09
C ASP A 131 -5.52 1.58 7.70
N TRP A 132 -6.12 2.27 6.73
CA TRP A 132 -7.44 1.91 6.20
C TRP A 132 -7.45 0.50 5.63
N MET A 133 -6.43 0.13 4.84
CA MET A 133 -6.24 -1.22 4.31
C MET A 133 -6.16 -2.25 5.43
N ALA A 134 -5.36 -2.02 6.47
CA ALA A 134 -5.22 -2.93 7.60
C ALA A 134 -6.54 -3.11 8.39
N LEU A 135 -7.27 -2.02 8.65
CA LEU A 135 -8.59 -2.05 9.30
C LEU A 135 -9.64 -2.84 8.49
N HIS A 136 -9.48 -2.91 7.17
CA HIS A 136 -10.38 -3.62 6.25
C HIS A 136 -9.85 -5.00 5.85
N GLY A 137 -8.79 -5.48 6.50
CA GLY A 137 -8.27 -6.82 6.28
C GLY A 137 -7.48 -7.00 4.99
N ILE A 138 -7.16 -5.94 4.25
CA ILE A 138 -6.38 -6.01 3.01
C ILE A 138 -4.95 -6.47 3.32
N ASN A 139 -4.49 -7.47 2.57
CA ASN A 139 -3.14 -8.03 2.72
C ASN A 139 -2.36 -8.14 1.40
N LEU A 140 -2.98 -7.82 0.25
CA LEU A 140 -2.34 -7.94 -1.06
C LEU A 140 -2.64 -6.74 -1.99
N PRO A 141 -2.16 -5.52 -1.70
CA PRO A 141 -2.37 -4.36 -2.56
C PRO A 141 -1.39 -4.31 -3.74
N LEU A 142 -1.81 -3.76 -4.88
CA LEU A 142 -0.90 -3.32 -5.94
C LEU A 142 0.02 -2.21 -5.43
N ALA A 143 1.30 -2.22 -5.81
CA ALA A 143 2.29 -1.24 -5.38
C ALA A 143 3.18 -0.78 -6.55
N VAL A 144 2.67 0.19 -7.32
CA VAL A 144 3.33 0.72 -8.53
C VAL A 144 3.97 2.10 -8.35
N VAL A 145 3.86 2.72 -7.17
CA VAL A 145 4.54 3.99 -6.88
C VAL A 145 6.04 3.86 -7.14
N GLY A 146 6.59 4.73 -7.99
CA GLY A 146 8.02 4.72 -8.32
C GLY A 146 8.41 3.73 -9.43
N GLU A 147 7.48 3.07 -10.10
CA GLU A 147 7.76 2.23 -11.27
C GLU A 147 8.48 3.03 -12.37
N GLU A 148 8.07 4.27 -12.62
CA GLU A 148 8.72 5.19 -13.56
C GLU A 148 10.19 5.46 -13.22
N CYS A 149 10.57 5.36 -11.93
CA CYS A 149 11.97 5.50 -11.52
C CYS A 149 12.79 4.28 -11.93
N VAL A 150 12.19 3.07 -11.89
CA VAL A 150 12.83 1.84 -12.37
C VAL A 150 13.01 1.91 -13.89
N TRP A 151 11.98 2.34 -14.61
CA TRP A 151 12.03 2.54 -16.06
C TRP A 151 13.06 3.59 -16.47
N PHE A 152 13.09 4.75 -15.81
CA PHE A 152 14.09 5.79 -16.07
C PHE A 152 15.51 5.23 -15.97
N ASN A 153 15.79 4.46 -14.92
CA ASN A 153 17.10 3.85 -14.71
C ASN A 153 17.42 2.75 -15.73
N MET A 154 16.42 1.96 -16.11
CA MET A 154 16.56 0.89 -17.09
C MET A 154 16.85 1.47 -18.48
N LEU A 155 16.05 2.42 -18.96
CA LEU A 155 16.22 3.06 -20.26
C LEU A 155 17.56 3.80 -20.36
N LYS A 156 17.98 4.48 -19.29
CA LYS A 156 19.30 5.10 -19.22
C LYS A 156 20.43 4.08 -19.40
N LYS A 157 20.30 2.87 -18.84
CA LYS A 157 21.28 1.78 -19.04
C LYS A 157 21.24 1.20 -20.46
N LEU A 158 20.10 1.29 -21.15
CA LEU A 158 19.95 0.90 -22.55
C LEU A 158 20.45 1.97 -23.54
N GLY A 159 20.94 3.11 -23.05
CA GLY A 159 21.52 4.15 -23.91
C GLY A 159 20.52 5.21 -24.39
N TYR A 160 19.32 5.28 -23.80
CA TYR A 160 18.42 6.40 -23.99
C TYR A 160 18.93 7.65 -23.26
N SER A 161 18.90 8.79 -23.94
CA SER A 161 19.10 10.11 -23.36
C SER A 161 17.92 10.51 -22.47
N LYS A 162 18.13 11.50 -21.61
CA LYS A 162 17.07 12.00 -20.72
C LYS A 162 15.88 12.54 -21.53
N GLU A 163 16.16 13.23 -22.63
CA GLU A 163 15.18 13.79 -23.54
C GLU A 163 14.32 12.70 -24.19
N GLU A 164 14.92 11.56 -24.56
CA GLU A 164 14.18 10.42 -25.10
C GLU A 164 13.33 9.73 -24.03
N ILE A 165 13.87 9.52 -22.83
CA ILE A 165 13.11 8.95 -21.69
C ILE A 165 11.90 9.83 -21.35
N ASN A 166 12.08 11.15 -21.39
CA ASN A 166 11.03 12.14 -21.14
C ASN A 166 9.91 12.13 -22.18
N LYS A 167 10.14 11.59 -23.38
CA LYS A 167 9.10 11.37 -24.39
C LYS A 167 8.35 10.05 -24.20
N PHE A 168 8.94 9.12 -23.45
CA PHE A 168 8.36 7.80 -23.20
C PHE A 168 7.52 7.75 -21.92
N ILE A 169 8.09 8.18 -20.79
CA ILE A 169 7.42 8.14 -19.48
C ILE A 169 6.32 9.20 -19.44
N SER A 170 5.10 8.80 -19.07
CA SER A 170 3.97 9.73 -18.98
C SER A 170 4.06 10.67 -17.77
N GLY A 171 3.21 11.70 -17.75
CA GLY A 171 3.03 12.55 -16.58
C GLY A 171 2.30 11.83 -15.43
N PRO A 172 2.33 12.36 -14.20
CA PRO A 172 1.88 11.65 -13.00
C PRO A 172 0.41 11.24 -13.05
N ALA A 173 -0.43 12.09 -13.64
CA ALA A 173 -1.86 11.82 -13.78
C ALA A 173 -2.20 10.75 -14.82
N PHE A 174 -1.22 10.27 -15.59
CA PHE A 174 -1.42 9.30 -16.68
C PHE A 174 -0.60 8.02 -16.55
N MET A 175 0.08 7.82 -15.41
CA MET A 175 0.93 6.65 -15.14
C MET A 175 0.20 5.32 -15.32
N ALA A 176 -1.06 5.22 -14.88
CA ALA A 176 -1.84 3.99 -14.98
C ALA A 176 -1.91 3.44 -16.40
N TRP A 177 -2.19 4.30 -17.38
CA TRP A 177 -2.31 3.88 -18.78
C TRP A 177 -0.94 3.65 -19.42
N TRP A 178 0.09 4.34 -18.97
CA TRP A 178 1.46 4.09 -19.41
C TRP A 178 1.96 2.73 -18.90
N GLU A 179 1.78 2.40 -17.62
CA GLU A 179 2.13 1.09 -17.02
C GLU A 179 1.31 -0.07 -17.62
N MET A 180 0.14 0.20 -18.20
CA MET A 180 -0.67 -0.77 -18.93
C MET A 180 -0.38 -0.82 -20.45
N ASN A 181 0.71 -0.22 -20.92
CA ASN A 181 1.16 -0.18 -22.31
C ASN A 181 0.11 0.47 -23.26
N ASN A 182 -0.57 1.53 -22.83
CA ASN A 182 -1.63 2.18 -23.61
C ASN A 182 -1.23 3.55 -24.17
N LEU A 183 -0.26 4.24 -23.58
CA LEU A 183 0.23 5.52 -24.10
C LEU A 183 1.70 5.75 -23.74
N GLU A 184 2.34 6.67 -24.44
CA GLU A 184 3.67 7.22 -24.12
C GLU A 184 3.61 8.73 -23.88
N GLY A 185 4.45 9.22 -22.96
CA GLY A 185 4.84 10.63 -22.82
C GLY A 185 3.76 11.64 -22.40
N TRP A 186 2.48 11.28 -22.49
CA TRP A 186 1.38 12.22 -22.31
C TRP A 186 1.35 12.81 -20.90
N GLY A 187 1.23 14.14 -20.82
CA GLY A 187 1.24 14.89 -19.56
C GLY A 187 2.64 15.08 -18.92
N GLY A 188 3.70 14.54 -19.53
CA GLY A 188 5.09 14.76 -19.12
C GLY A 188 5.70 16.05 -19.72
N PRO A 189 7.01 16.27 -19.55
CA PRO A 189 7.96 15.42 -18.82
C PRO A 189 7.94 15.65 -17.30
N ASN A 190 8.36 14.63 -16.54
CA ASN A 190 8.50 14.74 -15.09
C ASN A 190 9.83 15.43 -14.71
N PRO A 191 9.85 16.36 -13.72
CA PRO A 191 11.09 16.96 -13.23
C PRO A 191 11.94 15.93 -12.45
N ASP A 192 13.25 16.15 -12.31
CA ASP A 192 14.14 15.23 -11.57
C ASP A 192 13.69 15.02 -10.11
N SER A 193 13.16 16.08 -9.50
CA SER A 193 12.60 16.04 -8.14
C SER A 193 11.44 15.05 -8.01
N TRP A 194 10.71 14.75 -9.09
CA TRP A 194 9.64 13.75 -9.08
C TRP A 194 10.20 12.36 -8.80
N TYR A 195 11.21 11.93 -9.56
CA TYR A 195 11.81 10.60 -9.42
C TYR A 195 12.45 10.39 -8.04
N GLU A 196 13.10 11.43 -7.50
CA GLU A 196 13.65 11.39 -6.13
C GLU A 196 12.53 11.23 -5.09
N GLN A 197 11.45 12.01 -5.20
CA GLN A 197 10.31 11.97 -4.30
C GLN A 197 9.59 10.62 -4.35
N GLN A 198 9.32 10.08 -5.55
CA GLN A 198 8.61 8.81 -5.71
C GLN A 198 9.45 7.63 -5.20
N THR A 199 10.77 7.65 -5.44
CA THR A 199 11.69 6.65 -4.86
C THR A 199 11.64 6.67 -3.32
N ALA A 200 11.67 7.86 -2.72
CA ALA A 200 11.61 8.01 -1.27
C ALA A 200 10.23 7.61 -0.70
N LEU A 201 9.16 7.98 -1.39
CA LEU A 201 7.79 7.67 -1.01
C LEU A 201 7.55 6.16 -1.03
N GLN A 202 7.90 5.48 -2.11
CA GLN A 202 7.71 4.03 -2.23
C GLN A 202 8.46 3.27 -1.15
N LYS A 203 9.68 3.68 -0.79
CA LYS A 203 10.42 3.08 0.34
C LYS A 203 9.66 3.21 1.67
N LYS A 204 8.98 4.32 1.92
CA LYS A 204 8.14 4.51 3.12
C LYS A 204 6.88 3.63 3.08
N ILE A 205 6.20 3.58 1.94
CA ILE A 205 5.02 2.73 1.71
C ILE A 205 5.35 1.27 2.00
N LEU A 206 6.39 0.74 1.35
CA LEU A 206 6.81 -0.65 1.52
C LEU A 206 7.27 -0.96 2.94
N LYS A 207 7.90 0.00 3.63
CA LYS A 207 8.27 -0.17 5.03
C LYS A 207 7.02 -0.35 5.90
N ARG A 208 6.00 0.51 5.75
CA ARG A 208 4.76 0.43 6.54
C ARG A 208 3.92 -0.80 6.19
N MET A 209 3.85 -1.21 4.92
CA MET A 209 3.19 -2.46 4.54
C MET A 209 3.85 -3.67 5.23
N ARG A 210 5.19 -3.74 5.24
CA ARG A 210 5.93 -4.80 5.96
C ARG A 210 5.70 -4.79 7.47
N GLU A 211 5.58 -3.61 8.08
CA GLU A 211 5.25 -3.51 9.52
C GLU A 211 3.93 -4.23 9.85
N TYR A 212 2.92 -4.16 8.96
CA TYR A 212 1.65 -4.88 9.10
C TYR A 212 1.67 -6.34 8.63
N GLY A 213 2.67 -6.76 7.87
CA GLY A 213 2.66 -8.04 7.16
C GLY A 213 1.78 -8.03 5.90
N ILE A 214 1.61 -6.85 5.28
CA ILE A 214 0.96 -6.69 3.97
C ILE A 214 1.98 -7.03 2.87
N GLU A 215 1.57 -7.86 1.91
CA GLU A 215 2.40 -8.31 0.79
C GLU A 215 2.06 -7.52 -0.49
N PRO A 216 2.88 -6.55 -0.91
CA PRO A 216 2.60 -5.76 -2.10
C PRO A 216 2.82 -6.55 -3.39
N VAL A 217 1.96 -6.34 -4.39
CA VAL A 217 2.15 -6.83 -5.76
C VAL A 217 2.97 -5.82 -6.54
N PHE A 218 4.15 -6.23 -6.99
CA PHE A 218 5.01 -5.42 -7.85
C PHE A 218 4.72 -5.65 -9.34
N PRO A 219 5.00 -4.66 -10.20
CA PRO A 219 4.97 -4.83 -11.65
C PRO A 219 5.93 -5.93 -12.10
N GLY A 220 5.47 -6.77 -13.02
CA GLY A 220 6.33 -7.67 -13.79
C GLY A 220 6.71 -7.04 -15.13
N TYR A 221 7.74 -7.57 -15.78
CA TYR A 221 8.09 -7.16 -17.14
C TYR A 221 7.42 -8.07 -18.17
N SER A 222 6.67 -7.49 -19.11
CA SER A 222 5.85 -8.21 -20.09
C SER A 222 6.23 -7.95 -21.55
N GLY A 223 7.37 -7.30 -21.79
CA GLY A 223 7.89 -7.02 -23.15
C GLY A 223 7.80 -5.57 -23.60
N MET A 224 7.14 -4.69 -22.82
CA MET A 224 7.05 -3.26 -23.14
C MET A 224 8.43 -2.65 -23.44
N VAL A 225 8.54 -1.89 -24.52
CA VAL A 225 9.70 -1.04 -24.86
C VAL A 225 9.20 0.25 -25.52
N PRO A 226 10.01 1.34 -25.53
CA PRO A 226 9.65 2.54 -26.28
C PRO A 226 9.34 2.23 -27.75
N HIS A 227 8.42 2.98 -28.36
CA HIS A 227 8.02 2.77 -29.75
C HIS A 227 9.19 2.77 -30.75
N ASP A 228 10.28 3.48 -30.44
CA ASP A 228 11.49 3.61 -31.27
C ASP A 228 12.55 2.53 -31.01
N ALA A 229 12.24 1.51 -30.20
CA ALA A 229 13.23 0.52 -29.76
C ALA A 229 13.79 -0.33 -30.92
N LYS A 230 13.05 -0.47 -32.02
CA LYS A 230 13.55 -1.13 -33.23
C LYS A 230 14.69 -0.34 -33.85
N GLU A 231 14.51 0.96 -34.04
CA GLU A 231 15.49 1.87 -34.63
C GLU A 231 16.64 2.14 -33.66
N LYS A 232 16.33 2.34 -32.38
CA LYS A 232 17.28 2.72 -31.34
C LYS A 232 18.14 1.56 -30.86
N LEU A 233 17.54 0.39 -30.66
CA LEU A 233 18.18 -0.77 -30.04
C LEU A 233 18.33 -1.97 -30.99
N GLY A 234 17.75 -1.93 -32.19
CA GLY A 234 17.78 -3.05 -33.12
C GLY A 234 16.90 -4.24 -32.68
N LEU A 235 15.91 -4.01 -31.82
CA LEU A 235 15.04 -5.07 -31.33
C LEU A 235 14.01 -5.49 -32.39
N ASN A 236 13.71 -6.79 -32.42
CA ASN A 236 12.59 -7.32 -33.20
C ASN A 236 11.30 -7.16 -32.38
N VAL A 237 10.55 -6.09 -32.64
CA VAL A 237 9.34 -5.71 -31.90
C VAL A 237 8.12 -5.70 -32.79
N THR A 238 6.95 -5.84 -32.17
CA THR A 238 5.65 -5.61 -32.82
C THR A 238 5.24 -4.15 -32.62
N GLU A 239 4.99 -3.44 -33.71
CA GLU A 239 4.43 -2.09 -33.67
C GLU A 239 2.93 -2.19 -33.34
N PRO A 240 2.47 -1.54 -32.25
CA PRO A 240 1.09 -1.65 -31.81
C PRO A 240 0.16 -0.70 -32.57
N GLU A 241 -1.12 -1.05 -32.68
CA GLU A 241 -2.16 -0.08 -33.07
C GLU A 241 -2.32 1.02 -32.01
N LEU A 242 -2.89 2.16 -32.38
CA LEU A 242 -3.19 3.24 -31.43
C LEU A 242 -4.22 2.78 -30.39
N TRP A 243 -4.08 3.27 -29.15
CA TRP A 243 -5.12 3.14 -28.12
C TRP A 243 -5.78 4.50 -27.92
N ASN A 244 -7.06 4.62 -28.25
CA ASN A 244 -7.80 5.88 -28.14
C ASN A 244 -7.09 7.10 -28.78
N GLY A 245 -6.38 6.87 -29.89
CA GLY A 245 -5.61 7.89 -30.60
C GLY A 245 -4.20 8.15 -30.05
N TYR A 246 -3.80 7.50 -28.96
CA TYR A 246 -2.46 7.60 -28.40
C TYR A 246 -1.54 6.53 -28.99
N LEU A 247 -0.28 6.92 -29.22
CA LEU A 247 0.80 6.00 -29.54
C LEU A 247 1.07 5.09 -28.35
N ARG A 248 1.06 3.78 -28.59
CA ARG A 248 1.37 2.78 -27.57
C ARG A 248 2.86 2.40 -27.63
N PRO A 249 3.43 1.98 -26.49
CA PRO A 249 4.71 1.28 -26.45
C PRO A 249 4.72 0.00 -27.30
N ALA A 250 5.85 -0.28 -27.95
CA ALA A 250 6.09 -1.53 -28.65
C ALA A 250 6.31 -2.69 -27.67
N PHE A 251 6.23 -3.93 -28.16
CA PHE A 251 6.43 -5.15 -27.37
C PHE A 251 6.89 -6.37 -28.18
#